data_AF-A0A438G1C2-F1
#
_entry.id   AF-A0A438G1C2-F1
#
_cell.length_a   1.000
_cell.length_b   1.000
_cell.length_c   1.000
_cell.angle_alpha   90.00
_cell.angle_beta   90.00
_cell.angle_gamma   90.00
#
_symmetry.space_group_name_H-M   'P 1'
#
loop_
_entity.id
_entity.type
_entity.pdbx_description
1 polymer ?
#
loop_
_entity_poly.entity_id
_entity_poly.type
_entity_poly.pdbx_seq_one_letter_code
_entity_poly.pdbx_strand_id
1 'polypeptide(L)'
;MDLEQQLNVFGLVKELGLAVEMRLDHRQRGDEVVIAEKIDGAIRCVMKHDSMVRKVKEMGEMSRRAMMEGGSSSNFLGRLITDIIPID
;
A
#
# COMPACT_ATOMS: atom_id res chain seq x y z
N MET A 1 -5.57 -8.02 -14.40
CA MET A 1 -5.35 -7.14 -13.25
C MET A 1 -6.64 -6.41 -13.04
N ASP A 2 -7.27 -6.64 -11.90
CA ASP A 2 -8.61 -6.12 -11.62
C ASP A 2 -8.50 -4.65 -11.20
N LEU A 3 -9.62 -3.91 -11.24
CA LEU A 3 -9.64 -2.47 -11.01
C LEU A 3 -9.04 -2.09 -9.64
N GLU A 4 -9.34 -2.87 -8.59
CA GLU A 4 -8.77 -2.65 -7.26
C GLU A 4 -7.25 -2.77 -7.24
N GLN A 5 -6.68 -3.72 -7.99
CA GLN A 5 -5.23 -3.87 -8.06
C GLN A 5 -4.58 -2.69 -8.77
N GLN A 6 -5.21 -2.16 -9.83
CA GLN A 6 -4.71 -0.95 -10.49
C GLN A 6 -4.72 0.25 -9.56
N LEU A 7 -5.80 0.41 -8.78
CA LEU A 7 -5.92 1.48 -7.78
C LEU A 7 -4.86 1.33 -6.69
N ASN A 8 -4.63 0.10 -6.19
CA ASN A 8 -3.58 -0.17 -5.21
C ASN A 8 -2.18 0.14 -5.76
N VAL A 9 -1.89 -0.21 -7.01
CA VAL A 9 -0.61 0.15 -7.66
C VAL A 9 -0.48 1.66 -7.79
N PHE A 10 -1.52 2.35 -8.25
CA PHE A 10 -1.51 3.81 -8.35
C PHE A 10 -1.27 4.47 -6.98
N GLY A 11 -2.00 4.06 -5.94
CA GLY A 11 -1.84 4.57 -4.58
C GLY A 11 -0.44 4.30 -4.03
N LEU A 12 0.07 3.07 -4.13
CA LEU A 12 1.37 2.69 -3.58
C LEU A 12 2.55 3.33 -4.32
N VAL A 13 2.47 3.49 -5.65
CA VAL A 13 3.57 3.99 -6.47
C VAL A 13 3.51 5.51 -6.63
N LYS A 14 2.36 6.07 -7.00
CA LYS A 14 2.22 7.48 -7.36
C LYS A 14 1.87 8.36 -6.17
N GLU A 15 0.94 7.94 -5.32
CA GLU A 15 0.47 8.79 -4.21
C GLU A 15 1.36 8.65 -2.97
N LEU A 16 1.63 7.43 -2.54
CA LEU A 16 2.34 7.15 -1.28
C LEU A 16 3.86 7.02 -1.48
N GLY A 17 4.29 6.60 -2.68
CA GLY A 17 5.70 6.37 -3.00
C GLY A 17 6.35 5.29 -2.14
N LEU A 18 5.58 4.23 -1.87
CA LEU A 18 5.95 3.07 -1.05
C LEU A 18 6.37 1.85 -1.89
N ALA A 19 6.16 1.89 -3.20
CA ALA A 19 6.45 0.79 -4.10
C ALA A 19 7.07 1.25 -5.42
N VAL A 20 7.73 0.32 -6.10
CA VAL A 20 8.20 0.46 -7.48
C VAL A 20 7.24 -0.31 -8.39
N GLU A 21 6.78 0.34 -9.45
CA GLU A 21 5.95 -0.29 -10.47
C GLU A 21 6.76 -1.29 -11.30
N MET A 22 6.33 -2.55 -11.35
CA MET A 22 7.04 -3.62 -12.07
C MET A 22 6.58 -3.78 -13.53
N ARG A 23 5.35 -3.34 -13.85
CA ARG A 23 4.76 -3.39 -15.19
C ARG A 23 3.95 -2.12 -15.42
N LEU A 24 4.12 -1.48 -16.58
CA LEU A 24 3.44 -0.23 -16.97
C LEU A 24 2.24 -0.50 -17.91
N ASP A 25 2.16 -1.74 -18.40
CA ASP A 25 1.43 -2.19 -19.57
C ASP A 25 0.13 -2.89 -19.10
N HIS A 26 -0.94 -2.12 -18.89
CA HIS A 26 -2.24 -2.62 -18.38
C HIS A 26 -3.08 -3.36 -19.46
N ARG A 27 -2.57 -3.65 -20.66
CA ARG A 27 -3.43 -4.24 -21.70
C ARG A 27 -3.82 -5.68 -21.35
N GLN A 28 -5.12 -5.84 -21.07
CA GLN A 28 -5.80 -7.13 -20.98
C GLN A 28 -5.63 -7.92 -22.28
N ARG A 29 -4.61 -8.78 -22.38
CA ARG A 29 -4.65 -10.07 -23.07
C ARG A 29 -3.30 -10.78 -23.01
N GLY A 30 -3.31 -11.93 -22.33
CA GLY A 30 -2.40 -13.05 -22.57
C GLY A 30 -1.00 -12.91 -21.97
N ASP A 31 -0.65 -13.85 -21.08
CA ASP A 31 0.68 -14.45 -20.88
C ASP A 31 1.96 -13.66 -21.25
N GLU A 32 2.00 -12.36 -21.02
CA GLU A 32 3.23 -11.60 -21.12
C GLU A 32 4.06 -11.86 -19.86
N VAL A 33 4.98 -12.80 -19.98
CA VAL A 33 6.03 -13.05 -18.99
C VAL A 33 6.85 -11.76 -18.81
N VAL A 34 7.07 -11.32 -17.57
CA VAL A 34 8.06 -10.26 -17.34
C VAL A 34 9.43 -10.83 -17.65
N ILE A 35 10.14 -10.21 -18.59
CA ILE A 35 11.52 -10.59 -18.90
C ILE A 35 12.43 -10.35 -17.69
N ALA A 36 13.48 -11.18 -17.57
CA ALA A 36 14.38 -11.16 -16.43
C ALA A 36 14.99 -9.77 -16.17
N GLU A 37 15.27 -9.02 -17.23
CA GLU A 37 15.87 -7.68 -17.17
C GLU A 37 14.95 -6.66 -16.47
N LYS A 38 13.62 -6.74 -16.71
CA LYS A 38 12.64 -5.88 -16.04
C LYS A 38 12.55 -6.22 -14.55
N ILE A 39 12.58 -7.52 -14.19
CA ILE A 39 12.57 -7.97 -12.79
C ILE A 39 13.83 -7.50 -12.06
N ASP A 40 15.00 -7.73 -12.65
CA ASP A 40 16.30 -7.35 -12.10
C ASP A 40 16.44 -5.82 -11.95
N GLY A 41 15.92 -5.05 -12.91
CA GLY A 41 15.79 -3.60 -12.79
C GLY A 41 14.94 -3.17 -11.60
N ALA A 42 13.73 -3.74 -11.44
CA ALA A 42 12.83 -3.43 -10.34
C ALA A 42 13.44 -3.79 -8.97
N ILE A 43 14.07 -4.97 -8.84
CA ILE A 43 14.77 -5.38 -7.62
C ILE A 43 15.87 -4.39 -7.27
N ARG A 44 16.72 -4.00 -8.23
CA ARG A 44 17.76 -2.99 -8.00
C ARG A 44 17.20 -1.64 -7.58
N CYS A 45 16.09 -1.21 -8.18
CA CYS A 45 15.42 0.02 -7.80
C CYS A 45 14.96 -0.03 -6.34
N VAL A 46 14.29 -1.13 -5.94
CA VAL A 46 13.85 -1.31 -4.54
C VAL A 46 15.04 -1.31 -3.58
N MET A 47 16.12 -2.02 -3.91
CA MET A 47 17.28 -2.18 -3.03
C MET A 47 18.14 -0.91 -2.90
N LYS A 48 18.07 0.03 -3.85
CA LYS A 48 18.85 1.29 -3.82
C LYS A 48 18.10 2.47 -3.21
N HIS A 49 16.79 2.35 -2.98
CA HIS A 49 15.95 3.51 -2.71
C HIS A 49 15.70 3.70 -1.21
N ASP A 50 16.72 4.18 -0.50
CA ASP A 50 16.69 4.40 0.96
C ASP A 50 15.51 5.28 1.42
N SER A 51 15.10 6.25 0.60
CA SER A 51 13.97 7.13 0.93
C SER A 51 12.63 6.39 0.90
N MET A 52 12.47 5.37 0.06
CA MET A 52 11.26 4.52 0.04
C MET A 52 11.25 3.61 1.26
N VAL A 53 12.40 3.02 1.60
CA VAL A 53 12.54 2.19 2.82
C VAL A 53 12.15 2.99 4.06
N ARG A 54 12.59 4.26 4.17
CA ARG A 54 12.19 5.15 5.26
C ARG A 54 10.68 5.40 5.27
N LYS A 55 10.08 5.75 4.13
CA LYS A 55 8.62 5.97 4.04
C LYS A 55 7.81 4.73 4.41
N VAL A 56 8.24 3.54 3.99
CA VAL A 56 7.59 2.26 4.36
C VAL A 56 7.66 2.04 5.87
N LYS A 57 8.80 2.31 6.51
CA LYS A 57 8.93 2.24 7.97
C LYS A 57 8.01 3.24 8.67
N GLU A 58 8.03 4.51 8.24
CA GLU A 58 7.17 5.56 8.80
C GLU A 58 5.68 5.22 8.66
N MET A 59 5.26 4.73 7.49
CA MET A 59 3.88 4.29 7.25
C MET A 59 3.52 3.11 8.14
N GLY A 60 4.43 2.14 8.32
CA GLY A 60 4.23 1.02 9.23
C GLY A 60 4.05 1.46 10.69
N GLU A 61 4.85 2.42 11.15
CA GLU A 61 4.71 3.00 12.50
C GLU A 61 3.40 3.76 12.66
N MET A 62 3.02 4.58 11.67
CA MET A 62 1.73 5.30 11.68
C MET A 62 0.55 4.34 11.72
N SER A 63 0.57 3.29 10.89
CA SER A 63 -0.47 2.26 10.88
C SER A 63 -0.58 1.57 12.24
N ARG A 64 0.55 1.27 12.90
CA ARG A 64 0.54 0.66 14.24
C ARG A 64 -0.02 1.62 15.28
N ARG A 65 0.42 2.89 15.28
CA ARG A 65 -0.07 3.92 16.22
C ARG A 65 -1.57 4.18 16.06
N ALA A 66 -2.09 4.16 14.84
CA ALA A 66 -3.52 4.34 14.57
C ALA A 66 -4.39 3.25 15.23
N MET A 67 -3.85 2.04 15.38
CA MET A 67 -4.56 0.87 15.93
C MET A 67 -4.39 0.70 17.44
N MET A 68 -3.37 1.31 18.05
CA MET A 68 -3.15 1.27 19.49
C MET A 68 -4.26 2.02 20.26
N GLU A 69 -4.38 1.76 21.57
CA GLU A 69 -5.28 2.50 22.45
C GLU A 69 -5.01 4.02 22.38
N GLY A 70 -6.09 4.80 22.24
CA GLY A 70 -6.00 6.24 21.97
C GLY A 70 -5.64 6.61 20.53
N GLY A 71 -5.33 5.63 19.68
CA GLY A 71 -5.07 5.79 18.25
C GLY A 71 -6.33 6.12 17.44
N SER A 72 -6.15 6.71 16.26
CA SER A 72 -7.27 7.21 15.46
C SER A 72 -8.27 6.12 15.05
N SER A 73 -7.79 4.96 14.59
CA SER A 73 -8.66 3.83 14.20
C SER A 73 -9.30 3.16 15.41
N SER A 74 -8.56 3.02 16.52
CA SER A 74 -9.11 2.51 17.80
C SER A 74 -10.26 3.39 18.30
N ASN A 75 -10.06 4.72 18.33
CA ASN A 75 -11.07 5.68 18.75
C ASN A 75 -12.28 5.69 17.80
N PHE A 76 -12.05 5.61 16.49
CA PHE A 76 -13.13 5.54 15.51
C PHE A 76 -13.97 4.28 15.69
N LEU A 77 -13.34 3.13 15.89
CA LEU A 77 -14.04 1.87 16.15
C LEU A 77 -14.88 1.95 17.43
N GLY A 78 -14.36 2.54 18.50
CA GLY A 78 -15.11 2.77 19.73
C GLY A 78 -16.38 3.59 19.49
N ARG A 79 -16.27 4.70 18.74
CA ARG A 79 -17.42 5.53 18.36
C ARG A 79 -18.42 4.76 17.50
N LEU A 80 -17.93 4.03 16.51
CA LEU A 80 -18.77 3.21 15.64
C LEU A 80 -19.57 2.18 16.43
N ILE A 81 -18.97 1.55 17.45
CA ILE A 81 -19.66 0.61 18.32
C ILE A 81 -20.76 1.31 19.12
N THR A 82 -20.48 2.48 19.71
CA THR A 82 -21.48 3.28 20.42
C THR A 82 -22.63 3.73 19.52
N ASP A 83 -22.34 4.05 18.26
CA ASP A 83 -23.37 4.47 17.29
C ASP A 83 -24.27 3.31 16.86
N ILE A 84 -23.72 2.09 16.77
CA ILE A 84 -24.45 0.89 16.32
C ILE A 84 -25.19 0.21 17.46
N ILE A 85 -24.61 0.19 18.67
CA ILE A 85 -25.19 -0.44 19.85
C ILE A 85 -25.85 0.65 20.69
N PRO A 86 -27.18 0.84 20.60
CA PRO A 86 -27.88 1.74 21.50
C PRO A 86 -27.69 1.24 22.93
N ILE A 87 -27.16 2.11 23.78
CA ILE A 87 -27.14 1.89 25.22
C ILE A 87 -28.46 2.47 25.73
N ASP A 88 -29.39 1.59 26.09
CA ASP A 88 -30.59 1.97 26.86
C ASP A 88 -30.21 2.47 28.26
#